data_AF-A0A6G1RE84-F1
#
_entry.id   AF-A0A6G1RE84-F1
#
_cell.length_a   1.000
_cell.length_b   1.000
_cell.length_c   1.000
_cell.angle_alpha   90.00
_cell.angle_beta   90.00
_cell.angle_gamma   90.00
#
_symmetry.space_group_name_H-M   'P 1'
#
loop_
_entity.id
_entity.type
_entity.pdbx_description
1 polymer ?
#
loop_
_entity_poly.entity_id
_entity_poly.type
_entity_poly.pdbx_seq_one_letter_code
_entity_poly.pdbx_strand_id
1 'polypeptide(L)'
;MDQEENQQEEDTERTQINVLAVQAITSLVLSAMTIPVAGNPAVSCLEQQPRNKALKALDTRFGRKLSVIRGIVEQEIQAMVSKRDNIATHHLYQAWDPVPSLSPAMTGALISHEKLLLQINTEREIGDMDYKLGQVSIHSIWLGNNITPLREEEWGEDEEDENDIPAPSSPPTSPVNTRKHRAGV
;
A
#
# COMPACT_ATOMS: atom_id res chain seq x y z
N MET A 1 34.94 36.42 13.56
CA MET A 1 33.97 36.16 12.47
C MET A 1 34.16 34.74 11.97
N ASP A 2 35.37 34.33 11.60
CA ASP A 2 35.66 33.01 11.02
C ASP A 2 35.20 31.79 11.86
N GLN A 3 35.20 31.89 13.20
CA GLN A 3 34.81 30.77 14.06
C GLN A 3 33.28 30.56 14.16
N GLU A 4 32.50 31.64 14.05
CA GLU A 4 31.03 31.57 14.03
C GLU A 4 30.52 31.14 12.65
N GLU A 5 31.17 31.60 11.58
CA GLU A 5 30.88 31.14 10.21
C GLU A 5 31.16 29.65 10.04
N ASN A 6 32.28 29.15 10.58
CA ASN A 6 32.61 27.72 10.55
C ASN A 6 31.62 26.87 11.37
N GLN A 7 31.13 27.38 12.51
CA GLN A 7 30.12 26.68 13.31
C GLN A 7 28.77 26.61 12.58
N GLN A 8 28.38 27.70 11.91
CA GLN A 8 27.15 27.75 11.12
C GLN A 8 27.22 26.81 9.91
N GLU A 9 28.37 26.72 9.26
CA GLU A 9 28.61 25.77 8.16
C GLU A 9 28.45 24.32 8.61
N GLU A 10 29.09 23.92 9.72
CA GLU A 10 28.93 22.57 10.31
C GLU A 10 27.48 22.22 10.66
N ASP A 11 26.71 23.18 11.17
CA ASP A 11 25.29 22.96 11.50
C ASP A 11 24.43 22.78 10.23
N THR A 12 24.76 23.50 9.14
CA THR A 12 24.08 23.31 7.86
C THR A 12 24.41 21.95 7.25
N GLU A 13 25.67 21.51 7.28
CA GLU A 13 26.09 20.19 6.79
C GLU A 13 25.40 19.07 7.58
N ARG A 14 25.39 19.18 8.91
CA ARG A 14 24.71 18.23 9.79
C ARG A 14 23.22 18.13 9.47
N THR A 15 22.58 19.26 9.23
CA THR A 15 21.16 19.31 8.85
C THR A 15 20.92 18.62 7.51
N GLN A 16 21.76 18.89 6.51
CA GLN A 16 21.67 18.24 5.19
C GLN A 16 21.88 16.72 5.28
N ILE A 17 22.87 16.28 6.06
CA ILE A 17 23.12 14.86 6.31
C ILE A 17 21.91 14.20 6.99
N ASN A 18 21.29 14.86 7.97
CA ASN A 18 20.09 14.36 8.64
C ASN A 18 18.90 14.20 7.66
N VAL A 19 18.70 15.16 6.76
CA VAL A 19 17.64 15.09 5.73
C VAL A 19 17.88 13.88 4.81
N LEU A 20 19.11 13.70 4.33
CA LEU A 20 19.47 12.55 3.50
C LEU A 20 19.32 11.22 4.24
N ALA A 21 19.69 11.17 5.52
CA ALA A 21 19.53 9.99 6.36
C ALA A 21 18.05 9.58 6.49
N VAL A 22 17.16 10.54 6.74
CA VAL A 22 15.71 10.27 6.82
C VAL A 22 15.15 9.76 5.49
N GLN A 23 15.57 10.35 4.37
CA GLN A 23 15.19 9.88 3.03
C GLN A 23 15.67 8.45 2.78
N ALA A 24 16.91 8.14 3.13
CA ALA A 24 17.49 6.80 2.97
C ALA A 24 16.76 5.76 3.83
N ILE A 25 16.45 6.08 5.08
CA ILE A 25 15.70 5.20 5.99
C ILE A 25 14.30 4.93 5.42
N THR A 26 13.62 5.96 4.93
CA THR A 26 12.29 5.81 4.32
C THR A 26 12.34 4.94 3.08
N SER A 27 13.33 5.16 2.20
CA SER A 27 13.55 4.31 1.01
C SER A 27 13.84 2.86 1.39
N LEU A 28 14.60 2.61 2.46
CA LEU A 28 14.90 1.26 2.94
C LEU A 28 13.63 0.56 3.46
N VAL A 29 12.81 1.26 4.23
CA VAL A 29 11.53 0.72 4.75
C VAL A 29 10.55 0.44 3.60
N LEU A 30 10.50 1.30 2.58
CA LEU A 30 9.73 1.07 1.36
C LEU A 30 10.25 -0.13 0.55
N SER A 31 11.57 -0.34 0.50
CA SER A 31 12.18 -1.51 -0.14
C SER A 31 11.72 -2.83 0.52
N ALA A 32 11.55 -2.84 1.85
CA ALA A 32 10.95 -3.98 2.54
C ALA A 32 9.44 -4.16 2.24
N MET A 33 8.77 -3.18 1.62
CA MET A 33 7.36 -3.24 1.17
C MET A 33 7.19 -3.77 -0.25
N THR A 34 8.28 -4.04 -0.96
CA THR A 34 8.16 -4.51 -2.34
C THR A 34 7.74 -5.98 -2.39
N ILE A 35 6.93 -6.32 -3.37
CA ILE A 35 6.47 -7.68 -3.65
C ILE A 35 6.73 -8.02 -5.12
N PRO A 36 6.93 -9.30 -5.49
CA PRO A 36 6.82 -10.50 -4.64
C PRO A 36 8.01 -10.74 -3.69
N VAL A 37 9.19 -10.19 -3.99
CA VAL A 37 10.40 -10.38 -3.19
C VAL A 37 10.83 -9.05 -2.56
N ALA A 38 10.77 -8.97 -1.23
CA ALA A 38 11.20 -7.79 -0.49
C ALA A 38 12.67 -7.45 -0.80
N GLY A 39 12.97 -6.17 -1.02
CA GLY A 39 14.33 -5.69 -1.24
C GLY A 39 14.92 -5.97 -2.63
N ASN A 40 14.20 -6.64 -3.54
CA ASN A 40 14.71 -6.95 -4.88
C ASN A 40 14.01 -6.09 -5.96
N PRO A 41 14.56 -4.92 -6.33
CA PRO A 41 13.94 -4.02 -7.30
C PRO A 41 13.92 -4.56 -8.74
N ALA A 42 14.68 -5.63 -9.04
CA ALA A 42 14.71 -6.18 -10.40
C ALA A 42 13.44 -6.96 -10.76
N VAL A 43 12.72 -7.48 -9.75
CA VAL A 43 11.53 -8.33 -9.95
C VAL A 43 10.34 -7.89 -9.12
N SER A 44 10.50 -6.88 -8.27
CA SER A 44 9.49 -6.44 -7.32
C SER A 44 9.19 -4.96 -7.44
N CYS A 45 7.98 -4.59 -7.09
CA CYS A 45 7.53 -3.22 -6.97
C CYS A 45 6.71 -3.03 -5.68
N LEU A 46 6.39 -1.78 -5.34
CA LEU A 46 5.70 -1.47 -4.11
C LEU A 46 4.29 -2.09 -4.07
N GLU A 47 3.96 -2.77 -2.98
CA GLU A 47 2.61 -3.27 -2.71
C GLU A 47 1.57 -2.16 -2.90
N GLN A 48 0.47 -2.49 -3.57
CA GLN A 48 -0.69 -1.63 -3.75
C GLN A 48 -1.92 -2.28 -3.08
N GLN A 49 -2.73 -1.47 -2.41
CA GLN A 49 -4.05 -1.87 -1.93
C GLN A 49 -5.07 -0.85 -2.39
N PRO A 50 -5.75 -1.10 -3.53
CA PRO A 50 -6.66 -0.13 -4.08
C PRO A 50 -7.82 0.21 -3.14
N ARG A 51 -8.36 1.42 -3.27
CA ARG A 51 -9.49 1.89 -2.46
C ARG A 51 -10.84 1.55 -3.08
N ASN A 52 -10.88 1.34 -4.39
CA ASN A 52 -12.07 0.97 -5.12
C ASN A 52 -12.40 -0.50 -4.86
N LYS A 53 -13.67 -0.78 -4.54
CA LYS A 53 -14.16 -2.14 -4.31
C LYS A 53 -14.46 -2.82 -5.64
N ALA A 54 -14.38 -4.15 -5.65
CA ALA A 54 -14.86 -4.97 -6.77
C ALA A 54 -16.31 -4.62 -7.14
N LEU A 55 -16.57 -4.47 -8.44
CA LEU A 55 -17.88 -4.10 -8.96
C LEU A 55 -18.86 -5.28 -8.87
N LYS A 56 -19.86 -5.15 -8.00
CA LYS A 56 -20.91 -6.18 -7.82
C LYS A 56 -21.71 -6.49 -9.08
N ALA A 57 -21.78 -5.56 -10.03
CA ALA A 57 -22.42 -5.77 -11.33
C ALA A 57 -21.79 -6.93 -12.12
N LEU A 58 -20.48 -7.17 -11.95
CA LEU A 58 -19.73 -8.21 -12.64
C LEU A 58 -20.03 -9.62 -12.10
N ASP A 59 -20.58 -9.74 -10.88
CA ASP A 59 -20.90 -11.03 -10.25
C ASP A 59 -22.14 -11.71 -10.86
N THR A 60 -22.94 -10.96 -11.62
CA THR A 60 -24.15 -11.42 -12.30
C THR A 60 -23.84 -12.30 -13.53
N ARG A 61 -24.81 -13.06 -14.04
CA ARG A 61 -24.62 -13.89 -15.26
C ARG A 61 -24.18 -13.08 -16.47
N PHE A 62 -24.76 -11.89 -16.67
CA PHE A 62 -24.39 -10.99 -17.76
C PHE A 62 -23.08 -10.26 -17.44
N GLY A 63 -22.86 -9.89 -16.17
CA GLY A 63 -21.61 -9.31 -15.68
C GLY A 63 -20.40 -10.19 -16.00
N ARG A 64 -20.49 -11.50 -15.77
CA ARG A 64 -19.40 -12.44 -16.10
C ARG A 64 -19.08 -12.48 -17.60
N LYS A 65 -20.10 -12.40 -18.46
CA LYS A 65 -19.88 -12.31 -19.92
C LYS A 65 -19.20 -10.99 -20.28
N LEU A 66 -19.62 -9.89 -19.66
CA LEU A 66 -19.01 -8.58 -19.84
C LEU A 66 -17.54 -8.58 -19.38
N SER A 67 -17.22 -9.20 -18.25
CA SER A 67 -15.83 -9.31 -17.75
C SER A 67 -14.91 -9.99 -18.75
N VAL A 68 -15.37 -11.03 -19.44
CA VAL A 68 -14.57 -11.70 -20.48
C VAL A 68 -14.27 -10.74 -21.64
N ILE A 69 -15.31 -10.10 -22.19
CA ILE A 69 -15.14 -9.18 -23.34
C ILE A 69 -14.27 -7.98 -22.94
N ARG A 70 -14.55 -7.36 -21.78
CA ARG A 70 -13.77 -6.23 -21.29
C ARG A 70 -12.33 -6.63 -20.97
N GLY A 71 -12.11 -7.83 -20.43
CA GLY A 71 -10.77 -8.33 -20.12
C GLY A 71 -9.87 -8.43 -21.35
N ILE A 72 -10.40 -8.85 -22.50
CA ILE A 72 -9.66 -8.87 -23.77
C ILE A 72 -9.24 -7.46 -24.18
N VAL A 73 -10.17 -6.51 -24.13
CA VAL A 73 -9.89 -5.10 -24.48
C VAL A 73 -8.89 -4.49 -23.51
N GLU A 74 -9.01 -4.77 -22.22
CA GLU A 74 -8.10 -4.29 -21.18
C GLU A 74 -6.68 -4.79 -21.42
N GLN A 75 -6.53 -6.07 -21.77
CA GLN A 75 -5.24 -6.69 -22.06
C GLN A 75 -4.54 -6.05 -23.28
N GLU A 76 -5.29 -5.68 -24.31
CA GLU A 76 -4.76 -4.93 -25.45
C GLU A 76 -4.38 -3.49 -25.08
N ILE A 77 -5.18 -2.82 -24.24
CA ILE A 77 -4.84 -1.49 -23.71
C ILE A 77 -3.52 -1.58 -22.95
N GLN A 78 -3.38 -2.54 -22.03
CA GLN A 78 -2.13 -2.76 -21.28
C GLN A 78 -0.94 -3.00 -22.23
N ALA A 79 -1.13 -3.75 -23.31
CA ALA A 79 -0.06 -3.99 -24.29
C ALA A 79 0.36 -2.71 -25.04
N MET A 80 -0.59 -1.79 -25.30
CA MET A 80 -0.34 -0.58 -26.10
C MET A 80 0.12 0.63 -25.31
N VAL A 81 -0.38 0.84 -24.09
CA VAL A 81 -0.19 2.12 -23.37
C VAL A 81 0.45 1.98 -21.98
N SER A 82 0.67 0.77 -21.48
CA SER A 82 1.28 0.58 -20.16
C SER A 82 2.74 1.05 -20.13
N LYS A 83 3.15 1.69 -19.04
CA LYS A 83 4.55 2.09 -18.78
C LYS A 83 5.47 0.88 -18.53
N ARG A 84 4.91 -0.26 -18.10
CA ARG A 84 5.60 -1.56 -17.90
C ARG A 84 6.76 -1.52 -16.88
N ASP A 85 6.68 -0.70 -15.84
CA ASP A 85 7.74 -0.57 -14.83
C ASP A 85 8.09 -1.90 -14.12
N ASN A 86 7.13 -2.82 -14.03
CA ASN A 86 7.27 -4.14 -13.41
C ASN A 86 7.47 -5.31 -14.39
N ILE A 87 7.69 -5.03 -15.69
CA ILE A 87 7.87 -6.06 -16.72
C ILE A 87 9.15 -5.78 -17.50
N ALA A 88 10.21 -6.52 -17.17
CA ALA A 88 11.50 -6.36 -17.83
C ALA A 88 11.56 -6.96 -19.25
N THR A 89 10.64 -7.85 -19.61
CA THR A 89 10.69 -8.56 -20.89
C THR A 89 9.77 -7.95 -21.94
N HIS A 90 10.07 -8.19 -23.21
CA HIS A 90 9.28 -7.71 -24.35
C HIS A 90 7.96 -8.48 -24.54
N HIS A 91 7.75 -9.59 -23.84
CA HIS A 91 6.59 -10.43 -24.07
C HIS A 91 5.30 -9.66 -23.77
N LEU A 92 4.35 -9.79 -24.69
CA LEU A 92 3.01 -9.24 -24.50
C LEU A 92 2.29 -10.03 -23.40
N TYR A 93 1.23 -9.43 -22.86
CA TYR A 93 0.28 -10.13 -21.98
C TYR A 93 0.88 -10.62 -20.65
N GLN A 94 1.87 -9.89 -20.13
CA GLN A 94 2.49 -10.13 -18.82
C GLN A 94 2.03 -9.12 -17.76
N ALA A 95 0.92 -8.41 -17.98
CA ALA A 95 0.39 -7.46 -17.02
C ALA A 95 0.11 -8.14 -15.67
N TRP A 96 0.65 -7.58 -14.60
CA TRP A 96 0.38 -7.99 -13.24
C TRP A 96 0.38 -6.75 -12.35
N ASP A 97 -0.44 -6.77 -11.29
CA ASP A 97 -0.49 -5.69 -10.31
C ASP A 97 0.07 -6.20 -8.96
N PRO A 98 0.81 -5.36 -8.22
CA PRO A 98 1.33 -5.73 -6.90
C PRO A 98 0.25 -5.63 -5.82
N VAL A 99 -0.90 -6.28 -6.01
CA VAL A 99 -2.02 -6.29 -5.06
C VAL A 99 -2.12 -7.67 -4.41
N PRO A 100 -1.61 -7.85 -3.17
CA PRO A 100 -1.74 -9.11 -2.46
C PRO A 100 -3.14 -9.22 -1.85
N SER A 101 -3.66 -10.44 -1.85
CA SER A 101 -4.92 -10.77 -1.21
C SER A 101 -4.79 -10.65 0.31
N LEU A 102 -5.77 -10.00 0.92
CA LEU A 102 -5.97 -9.96 2.37
C LEU A 102 -7.03 -10.97 2.84
N SER A 103 -7.54 -11.81 1.93
CA SER A 103 -8.50 -12.85 2.29
C SER A 103 -7.80 -13.95 3.09
N PRO A 104 -8.43 -14.50 4.15
CA PRO A 104 -7.80 -15.51 5.01
C PRO A 104 -7.29 -16.75 4.26
N ALA A 105 -7.97 -17.12 3.17
CA ALA A 105 -7.63 -18.30 2.37
C ALA A 105 -6.41 -18.11 1.46
N MET A 106 -6.05 -16.86 1.13
CA MET A 106 -4.99 -16.53 0.17
C MET A 106 -4.16 -15.33 0.64
N THR A 107 -3.94 -15.20 1.96
CA THR A 107 -3.21 -14.06 2.52
C THR A 107 -1.82 -13.96 1.91
N GLY A 108 -1.48 -12.81 1.34
CA GLY A 108 -0.17 -12.54 0.76
C GLY A 108 0.04 -13.03 -0.67
N ALA A 109 -0.85 -13.85 -1.23
CA ALA A 109 -0.79 -14.23 -2.64
C ALA A 109 -1.24 -13.08 -3.53
N LEU A 110 -0.56 -12.85 -4.66
CA LEU A 110 -0.95 -11.82 -5.63
C LEU A 110 -2.33 -12.14 -6.24
N ILE A 111 -3.20 -11.14 -6.25
CA ILE A 111 -4.46 -11.22 -6.99
C ILE A 111 -4.14 -11.12 -8.47
N SER A 112 -4.72 -12.00 -9.28
CA SER A 112 -4.54 -11.97 -10.72
C SER A 112 -5.13 -10.71 -11.35
N HIS A 113 -4.44 -10.16 -12.34
CA HIS A 113 -4.77 -8.89 -12.99
C HIS A 113 -6.24 -8.86 -13.49
N GLU A 114 -6.73 -9.96 -14.05
CA GLU A 114 -8.10 -10.02 -14.57
C GLU A 114 -9.19 -9.90 -13.48
N LYS A 115 -8.85 -10.20 -12.21
CA LYS A 115 -9.77 -10.05 -11.07
C LYS A 115 -9.79 -8.63 -10.50
N LEU A 116 -8.84 -7.78 -10.90
CA LEU A 116 -8.71 -6.39 -10.46
C LEU A 116 -9.32 -5.41 -11.47
N LEU A 117 -10.11 -5.90 -12.43
CA LEU A 117 -10.73 -5.07 -13.45
C LEU A 117 -11.47 -3.87 -12.83
N LEU A 118 -11.02 -2.67 -13.18
CA LEU A 118 -11.53 -1.38 -12.70
C LEU A 118 -11.38 -1.15 -11.17
N GLN A 119 -10.47 -1.86 -10.51
CA GLN A 119 -10.18 -1.68 -9.07
C GLN A 119 -8.94 -0.83 -8.82
N ILE A 120 -7.94 -0.85 -9.70
CA ILE A 120 -6.76 0.00 -9.56
C ILE A 120 -7.18 1.46 -9.49
N ASN A 121 -6.55 2.19 -8.59
CA ASN A 121 -6.85 3.59 -8.35
C ASN A 121 -6.68 4.43 -9.63
N THR A 122 -7.67 5.27 -9.93
CA THR A 122 -7.75 6.02 -11.20
C THR A 122 -6.73 7.15 -11.34
N GLU A 123 -6.13 7.60 -10.23
CA GLU A 123 -5.07 8.61 -10.24
C GLU A 123 -3.70 8.07 -10.69
N ARG A 124 -3.56 6.74 -10.82
CA ARG A 124 -2.33 6.10 -11.25
C ARG A 124 -2.33 5.87 -12.76
N GLU A 125 -1.21 6.20 -13.40
CA GLU A 125 -1.00 5.87 -14.81
C GLU A 125 -0.85 4.35 -15.00
N ILE A 126 -1.34 3.83 -16.12
CA ILE A 126 -1.35 2.39 -16.39
C ILE A 126 0.09 1.85 -16.41
N GLY A 127 0.38 0.89 -15.53
CA GLY A 127 1.71 0.28 -15.41
C GLY A 127 2.75 1.10 -14.66
N ASP A 128 2.40 2.27 -14.13
CA ASP A 128 3.28 3.06 -13.25
C ASP A 128 3.31 2.43 -11.85
N MET A 129 4.50 2.02 -11.41
CA MET A 129 4.69 1.32 -10.14
C MET A 129 5.31 2.18 -9.05
N ASP A 130 5.52 3.47 -9.33
CA ASP A 130 6.09 4.42 -8.37
C ASP A 130 5.18 4.61 -7.15
N TYR A 131 5.79 5.03 -6.04
CA TYR A 131 5.05 5.40 -4.84
C TYR A 131 4.12 6.57 -5.14
N LYS A 132 2.84 6.42 -4.80
CA LYS A 132 1.85 7.53 -4.83
C LYS A 132 1.14 7.62 -3.48
N LEU A 133 0.66 8.82 -3.16
CA LEU A 133 -0.28 8.98 -2.05
C LEU A 133 -1.53 8.13 -2.34
N GLY A 134 -1.94 7.32 -1.38
CA GLY A 134 -3.00 6.33 -1.58
C GLY A 134 -2.52 4.92 -1.97
N GLN A 135 -1.21 4.64 -1.86
CA GLN A 135 -0.61 3.32 -2.10
C GLN A 135 -1.35 2.19 -1.38
N VAL A 136 -1.75 2.43 -0.12
CA VAL A 136 -2.44 1.45 0.72
C VAL A 136 -3.74 2.07 1.23
N SER A 137 -4.88 1.48 0.88
CA SER A 137 -6.19 1.98 1.30
C SER A 137 -6.43 1.75 2.80
N ILE A 138 -7.17 2.65 3.45
CA ILE A 138 -7.51 2.49 4.87
C ILE A 138 -8.28 1.19 5.17
N HIS A 139 -9.11 0.74 4.22
CA HIS A 139 -9.83 -0.52 4.34
C HIS A 139 -8.88 -1.71 4.46
N SER A 140 -7.79 -1.70 3.69
CA SER A 140 -6.76 -2.74 3.74
C SER A 140 -5.96 -2.72 5.05
N ILE A 141 -5.77 -1.53 5.65
CA ILE A 141 -5.12 -1.38 6.97
C ILE A 141 -6.01 -2.00 8.04
N TRP A 142 -7.31 -1.68 8.03
CA TRP A 142 -8.27 -2.23 8.98
C TRP A 142 -8.39 -3.75 8.87
N LEU A 143 -8.64 -4.23 7.66
CA LEU A 143 -8.80 -5.66 7.40
C LEU A 143 -7.52 -6.44 7.68
N GLY A 144 -6.37 -5.92 7.24
CA GLY A 144 -5.08 -6.56 7.43
C GLY A 144 -4.73 -6.69 8.91
N ASN A 145 -4.91 -5.62 9.70
CA ASN A 145 -4.46 -5.58 11.10
C ASN A 145 -5.56 -5.93 12.12
N ASN A 146 -6.72 -6.44 11.67
CA ASN A 146 -7.89 -6.69 12.52
C ASN A 146 -8.31 -5.48 13.36
N ILE A 147 -8.24 -4.28 12.77
CA ILE A 147 -8.70 -3.05 13.41
C ILE A 147 -10.17 -2.84 13.04
N THR A 148 -11.02 -2.75 14.06
CA THR A 148 -12.40 -2.29 13.90
C THR A 148 -12.42 -0.80 14.18
N PRO A 149 -12.72 0.07 13.20
CA PRO A 149 -12.82 1.51 13.45
C PRO A 149 -13.97 1.79 14.44
N LEU A 150 -13.76 2.74 15.34
CA LEU A 150 -14.75 3.19 16.31
C LEU A 150 -15.99 3.73 15.59
N ARG A 151 -17.17 3.41 16.11
CA ARG A 151 -18.42 4.04 15.65
C ARG A 151 -18.44 5.49 16.07
N GLU A 152 -19.08 6.37 15.30
CA GLU A 152 -19.20 7.81 15.61
C GLU A 152 -19.72 8.10 17.03
N GLU A 153 -20.56 7.21 17.56
CA GLU A 153 -21.10 7.21 18.93
C GLU A 153 -20.03 7.03 20.02
N GLU A 154 -18.89 6.40 19.69
CA GLU A 154 -17.80 6.08 20.61
C GLU A 154 -16.72 7.20 20.63
N TRP A 155 -16.91 8.31 19.90
CA TRP A 155 -15.92 9.42 19.80
C TRP A 155 -16.06 10.48 20.89
N GLY A 156 -17.06 10.37 21.79
CA GLY A 156 -17.45 11.45 22.70
C GLY A 156 -17.68 11.05 24.17
N GLU A 157 -17.28 9.84 24.59
CA GLU A 157 -17.49 9.40 25.99
C GLU A 157 -16.37 9.82 26.97
N ASP A 158 -15.36 10.58 26.52
CA ASP A 158 -14.17 10.91 27.33
C ASP A 158 -14.17 12.33 27.97
N GLU A 159 -15.22 13.16 27.82
CA GLU A 159 -15.21 14.54 28.37
C GLU A 159 -16.17 14.83 29.53
N GLU A 160 -16.92 13.86 30.06
CA GLU A 160 -17.79 14.12 31.22
C GLU A 160 -17.78 12.92 32.18
N ASP A 161 -16.80 12.89 33.09
CA ASP A 161 -16.93 12.52 34.52
C ASP A 161 -15.58 12.09 35.13
N GLU A 162 -14.73 13.08 35.41
CA GLU A 162 -13.50 12.92 36.20
C GLU A 162 -13.81 12.77 37.71
N ASN A 163 -14.78 11.93 38.09
CA ASN A 163 -15.09 11.56 39.48
C ASN A 163 -15.75 10.18 39.59
N ASP A 164 -15.09 9.12 39.12
CA ASP A 164 -15.01 7.87 39.89
C ASP A 164 -13.97 6.92 39.27
N ILE A 165 -13.17 6.32 40.15
CA ILE A 165 -11.94 5.59 39.85
C ILE A 165 -12.15 4.47 38.80
N PRO A 166 -11.44 4.45 37.66
CA PRO A 166 -11.49 3.30 36.76
C PRO A 166 -10.38 2.29 37.12
N ALA A 167 -10.75 1.01 37.05
CA ALA A 167 -9.83 -0.14 37.09
C ALA A 167 -8.62 0.07 36.15
N PRO A 168 -7.45 -0.54 36.40
CA PRO A 168 -6.29 -0.36 35.53
C PRO A 168 -6.65 -0.78 34.10
N SER A 169 -6.92 0.21 33.25
CA SER A 169 -7.11 0.00 31.82
C SER A 169 -5.80 -0.58 31.32
N SER A 170 -5.84 -1.80 30.80
CA SER A 170 -4.70 -2.34 30.07
C SER A 170 -4.32 -1.30 29.02
N PRO A 171 -3.03 -0.94 28.86
CA PRO A 171 -2.65 0.00 27.81
C PRO A 171 -3.23 -0.52 26.48
N PRO A 172 -3.79 0.35 25.63
CA PRO A 172 -4.26 -0.08 24.31
C PRO A 172 -3.12 -0.85 23.67
N THR A 173 -3.35 -2.15 23.44
CA THR A 173 -2.35 -2.97 22.78
C THR A 173 -2.25 -2.41 21.37
N SER A 174 -1.09 -1.85 21.02
CA SER A 174 -0.81 -1.45 19.65
C SER A 174 -1.26 -2.58 18.73
N PRO A 175 -2.07 -2.30 17.68
CA PRO A 175 -2.61 -3.35 16.84
C PRO A 175 -1.47 -4.27 16.44
N VAL A 176 -1.56 -5.52 16.90
CA VAL A 176 -0.54 -6.54 16.63
C VAL A 176 -0.53 -6.68 15.13
N ASN A 177 0.50 -6.14 14.49
CA ASN A 177 0.71 -6.23 13.05
C ASN A 177 0.66 -7.72 12.68
N THR A 178 -0.40 -8.14 12.00
CA THR A 178 -0.58 -9.53 11.56
C THR A 178 0.39 -9.88 10.43
N ARG A 179 1.05 -8.88 9.81
CA ARG A 179 2.23 -9.09 8.95
C ARG A 179 3.45 -9.42 9.82
N LYS A 180 3.37 -10.51 10.58
CA LYS A 180 4.35 -10.83 11.64
C LYS A 180 5.77 -11.07 11.13
N HIS A 181 6.01 -11.28 9.85
CA HIS A 181 7.32 -11.07 9.23
C HIS A 181 7.08 -10.75 7.74
N ARG A 182 7.35 -9.51 7.31
CA ARG A 182 7.52 -9.22 5.88
C ARG A 182 8.72 -10.05 5.44
N ALA A 183 8.47 -11.14 4.72
CA ALA A 183 9.47 -12.02 4.10
C ALA A 183 10.85 -12.01 4.82
N GLY A 184 10.90 -12.47 6.08
CA GLY A 184 12.16 -12.72 6.79
C GLY A 184 12.96 -11.51 7.29
N VAL A 185 12.37 -10.30 7.37
CA VAL A 185 12.96 -9.14 8.08
C VAL A 185 12.44 -9.05 9.52
#